data_AF-A0A060SUI6-F1
#
_entry.id   AF-A0A060SUI6-F1
#
_cell.length_a   1.000
_cell.length_b   1.000
_cell.length_c   1.000
_cell.angle_alpha   90.00
_cell.angle_beta   90.00
_cell.angle_gamma   90.00
#
_symmetry.space_group_name_H-M   'P 1'
#
loop_
_entity.id
_entity.type
_entity.pdbx_description
1 polymer ?
#
loop_
_entity_poly.entity_id
_entity_poly.type
_entity_poly.pdbx_seq_one_letter_code
_entity_poly.pdbx_strand_id
1 'polypeptide(L)'
;MPPRHIHISQNKQDHLTAAKALSAHLSLLGHPANRDECLVFHLSPYVRPDISCAIHDIDVLIQGGGDILNLRERLMDLDPQFVDIGYKLYYITQKPDGEMVREELLLNSPNNVHVETLSAGSLGLPIAIASTYSTGEAEIDILHPGILILTKFKRWSIQHTSTRPKTMRKNASDRSDIQFIIEWLAENGERIRFDEYEGKSKPELLAMVRKYRDKYADDDEHMAKLRSIMPDDWDAMLALPEPDPESALPP
;
A
#
# COMPACT_ATOMS: atom_id res chain seq x y z
N MET A 1 7.70 -3.14 34.32
CA MET A 1 6.28 -2.80 34.04
C MET A 1 5.83 -3.60 32.82
N PRO A 2 4.60 -4.12 32.77
CA PRO A 2 4.08 -4.76 31.56
C PRO A 2 4.00 -3.73 30.41
N PRO A 3 4.24 -4.14 29.16
CA PRO A 3 4.09 -3.25 28.01
C PRO A 3 2.64 -2.77 27.93
N ARG A 4 2.43 -1.45 27.94
CA ARG A 4 1.11 -0.87 27.73
C ARG A 4 0.70 -1.11 26.27
N HIS A 5 -0.51 -1.64 26.07
CA HIS A 5 -1.02 -2.00 24.76
C HIS A 5 -1.72 -0.80 24.12
N ILE A 6 -1.27 -0.37 22.94
CA ILE A 6 -1.92 0.69 22.16
C ILE A 6 -3.10 0.07 21.41
N HIS A 7 -4.31 0.61 21.59
CA HIS A 7 -5.49 0.13 20.87
C HIS A 7 -5.54 0.71 19.46
N ILE A 8 -5.66 -0.16 18.45
CA ILE A 8 -5.73 0.22 17.03
C ILE A 8 -7.17 0.09 16.54
N SER A 9 -7.72 1.18 16.03
CA SER A 9 -9.06 1.20 15.47
C SER A 9 -9.16 0.28 14.25
N GLN A 10 -10.29 -0.41 14.16
CA GLN A 10 -10.70 -1.17 12.97
C GLN A 10 -11.85 -0.46 12.23
N ASN A 11 -12.23 0.75 12.67
CA ASN A 11 -13.33 1.51 12.10
C ASN A 11 -12.88 2.26 10.84
N LYS A 12 -13.55 2.01 9.71
CA LYS A 12 -13.25 2.66 8.43
C LYS A 12 -13.25 4.19 8.50
N GLN A 13 -14.15 4.80 9.26
CA GLN A 13 -14.24 6.25 9.38
C GLN A 13 -13.03 6.86 10.09
N ASP A 14 -12.48 6.15 11.08
CA ASP A 14 -11.27 6.59 11.80
C ASP A 14 -10.08 6.62 10.85
N HIS A 15 -9.90 5.55 10.07
CA HIS A 15 -8.85 5.45 9.05
C HIS A 15 -9.02 6.52 7.96
N LEU A 16 -10.24 6.75 7.48
CA LEU A 16 -10.52 7.81 6.50
C LEU A 16 -10.17 9.19 7.05
N THR A 17 -10.53 9.46 8.32
CA THR A 17 -10.21 10.72 8.97
C THR A 17 -8.70 10.92 9.10
N ALA A 18 -7.99 9.88 9.56
CA ALA A 18 -6.54 9.89 9.66
C ALA A 18 -5.86 10.09 8.30
N ALA A 19 -6.34 9.40 7.26
CA ALA A 19 -5.77 9.49 5.91
C ALA A 19 -6.02 10.88 5.28
N LYS A 20 -7.20 11.48 5.50
CA LYS A 20 -7.49 12.86 5.07
C LYS A 20 -6.58 13.87 5.77
N ALA A 21 -6.45 13.76 7.09
CA ALA A 21 -5.55 14.62 7.86
C ALA A 21 -4.11 14.46 7.35
N LEU A 22 -3.65 13.23 7.17
CA LEU A 22 -2.30 12.94 6.70
C LEU A 22 -2.04 13.52 5.31
N SER A 23 -2.95 13.30 4.35
CA SER A 23 -2.86 13.85 2.99
C SER A 23 -2.78 15.38 3.00
N ALA A 24 -3.64 16.04 3.78
CA ALA A 24 -3.67 17.49 3.90
C ALA A 24 -2.36 18.05 4.47
N HIS A 25 -1.83 17.45 5.55
CA HIS A 25 -0.59 17.93 6.17
C HIS A 25 0.65 17.61 5.33
N LEU A 26 0.72 16.45 4.69
CA LEU A 26 1.81 16.14 3.75
C LEU A 26 1.84 17.12 2.58
N SER A 27 0.67 17.54 2.09
CA SER A 27 0.55 18.57 1.05
C SER A 27 1.05 19.95 1.50
N LEU A 28 1.01 20.25 2.81
CA LEU A 28 1.58 21.48 3.37
C LEU A 28 3.10 21.37 3.61
N LEU A 29 3.57 20.16 3.95
CA LEU A 29 4.99 19.89 4.22
C LEU A 29 5.82 19.78 2.95
N GLY A 30 5.24 19.26 1.86
CA GLY A 30 5.78 19.30 0.51
C GLY A 30 5.54 20.68 -0.11
N HIS A 31 6.60 21.38 -0.49
CA HIS A 31 6.45 22.69 -1.15
C HIS A 31 5.62 22.56 -2.43
N PRO A 32 4.85 23.59 -2.85
CA PRO A 32 4.08 23.56 -4.11
C PRO A 32 4.93 23.41 -5.38
N ALA A 33 6.26 23.50 -5.28
CA ALA A 33 7.20 23.21 -6.36
C ALA A 33 7.66 21.73 -6.42
N ASN A 34 7.50 20.96 -5.34
CA ASN A 34 7.93 19.56 -5.20
C ASN A 34 6.76 18.71 -4.68
N ARG A 35 5.68 18.61 -5.48
CA ARG A 35 4.55 17.70 -5.18
C ARG A 35 4.92 16.21 -5.20
N ASP A 36 6.17 15.88 -5.54
CA ASP A 36 6.64 14.51 -5.77
C ASP A 36 7.28 13.85 -4.53
N GLU A 37 7.20 14.46 -3.34
CA GLU A 37 7.97 13.99 -2.18
C GLU A 37 7.22 13.03 -1.24
N CYS A 38 5.89 13.06 -1.17
CA CYS A 38 5.14 12.20 -0.24
C CYS A 38 3.74 11.88 -0.79
N LEU A 39 3.35 10.60 -0.75
CA LEU A 39 2.02 10.15 -1.17
C LEU A 39 1.48 9.09 -0.22
N VAL A 40 0.16 9.10 0.00
CA VAL A 40 -0.51 8.15 0.88
C VAL A 40 -0.80 6.85 0.12
N PHE A 41 -0.42 5.70 0.67
CA PHE A 41 -0.53 4.40 0.03
C PHE A 41 -1.43 3.52 0.88
N HIS A 42 -2.74 3.55 0.69
CA HIS A 42 -3.50 2.42 1.21
C HIS A 42 -4.74 2.13 0.36
N LEU A 43 -4.78 0.94 -0.26
CA LEU A 43 -5.91 0.50 -1.07
C LEU A 43 -7.07 -0.04 -0.24
N SER A 44 -6.80 -0.59 0.95
CA SER A 44 -7.69 -1.61 1.50
C SER A 44 -9.12 -1.10 1.72
N PRO A 45 -9.37 0.14 2.20
CA PRO A 45 -10.74 0.62 2.39
C PRO A 45 -11.28 1.59 1.34
N TYR A 46 -10.42 2.20 0.51
CA TYR A 46 -10.83 3.33 -0.35
C TYR A 46 -11.21 2.92 -1.76
N VAL A 47 -10.79 1.72 -2.19
CA VAL A 47 -11.24 1.15 -3.46
C VAL A 47 -12.25 0.02 -3.22
N ARG A 48 -12.29 -0.60 -2.02
CA ARG A 48 -13.31 -1.58 -1.59
C ARG A 48 -14.34 -0.95 -0.63
N PRO A 49 -15.46 -0.38 -1.11
CA PRO A 49 -16.53 0.07 -0.22
C PRO A 49 -17.29 -1.08 0.46
N ASP A 50 -17.22 -2.30 -0.07
CA ASP A 50 -18.13 -3.42 0.15
C ASP A 50 -17.53 -4.62 0.90
N ILE A 51 -16.20 -4.71 1.02
CA ILE A 51 -15.53 -5.85 1.66
C ILE A 51 -15.10 -5.48 3.09
N SER A 52 -15.55 -6.28 4.06
CA SER A 52 -15.26 -6.17 5.50
C SER A 52 -13.81 -6.52 5.88
N CYS A 53 -12.84 -6.18 5.03
CA CYS A 53 -11.43 -6.35 5.33
C CYS A 53 -11.06 -5.42 6.51
N ALA A 54 -10.66 -6.03 7.62
CA ALA A 54 -10.16 -5.35 8.79
C ALA A 54 -8.97 -4.44 8.40
N ILE A 55 -9.13 -3.13 8.57
CA ILE A 55 -8.09 -2.15 8.27
C ILE A 55 -7.17 -2.08 9.49
N HIS A 56 -5.90 -2.44 9.31
CA HIS A 56 -4.95 -2.48 10.41
C HIS A 56 -4.05 -1.23 10.47
N ASP A 57 -3.78 -0.61 9.32
CA ASP A 57 -2.85 0.51 9.18
C ASP A 57 -3.11 1.32 7.91
N ILE A 58 -2.53 2.52 7.86
CA ILE A 58 -2.37 3.33 6.65
C ILE A 58 -0.90 3.26 6.27
N ASP A 59 -0.57 2.79 5.06
CA ASP A 59 0.80 2.97 4.55
C ASP A 59 0.92 4.34 3.86
N VAL A 60 2.10 4.94 3.93
CA VAL A 60 2.46 6.17 3.21
C VAL A 60 3.81 5.94 2.56
N LEU A 61 3.91 6.20 1.26
CA LEU A 61 5.19 6.19 0.58
C LEU A 61 5.80 7.59 0.62
N ILE A 62 7.05 7.63 1.06
CA ILE A 62 7.85 8.82 1.11
C ILE A 62 8.91 8.68 0.01
N GLN A 63 8.87 9.62 -0.94
CA GLN A 63 9.80 9.73 -2.05
C GLN A 63 10.89 10.77 -1.70
N GLY A 64 12.09 10.62 -2.28
CA GLY A 64 13.11 11.66 -2.19
C GLY A 64 14.21 11.49 -1.14
N GLY A 65 14.41 10.30 -0.57
CA GLY A 65 15.57 10.02 0.32
C GLY A 65 15.67 10.89 1.58
N GLY A 66 14.65 11.69 1.86
CA GLY A 66 14.56 12.55 3.03
C GLY A 66 14.50 11.73 4.32
N ASP A 67 14.91 12.35 5.40
CA ASP A 67 14.86 11.74 6.73
C ASP A 67 13.39 11.58 7.17
N ILE A 68 12.90 10.34 7.16
CA ILE A 68 11.54 9.98 7.58
C ILE A 68 11.28 10.47 9.01
N LEU A 69 12.30 10.48 9.88
CA LEU A 69 12.15 10.94 11.26
C LEU A 69 11.87 12.44 11.28
N ASN A 70 12.58 13.22 10.46
CA ASN A 70 12.33 14.65 10.34
C ASN A 70 10.94 14.96 9.75
N LEU A 71 10.47 14.18 8.76
CA LEU A 71 9.11 14.33 8.24
C LEU A 71 8.07 14.10 9.34
N ARG A 72 8.24 13.04 10.13
CA ARG A 72 7.34 12.71 11.24
C ARG A 72 7.34 13.80 12.30
N GLU A 73 8.52 14.31 12.68
CA GLU A 73 8.65 15.43 13.62
C GLU A 73 7.87 16.66 13.13
N ARG A 74 8.08 17.07 11.88
CA ARG A 74 7.36 18.20 11.27
C ARG A 74 5.85 17.96 11.19
N LEU A 75 5.42 16.73 10.93
CA LEU A 75 4.01 16.36 10.90
C LEU A 75 3.37 16.48 12.30
N MET A 76 4.06 16.04 13.35
CA MET A 76 3.58 16.16 14.73
C MET A 76 3.58 17.61 15.24
N ASP A 77 4.45 18.47 14.70
CA ASP A 77 4.42 19.91 14.98
C ASP A 77 3.24 20.62 14.32
N LEU A 78 2.87 20.19 13.11
CA LEU A 78 1.71 20.73 12.40
C LEU A 78 0.38 20.27 13.00
N ASP A 79 0.28 18.99 13.39
CA ASP A 79 -0.94 18.41 13.93
C ASP A 79 -0.64 17.52 15.14
N PRO A 80 -1.04 17.95 16.36
CA PRO A 80 -0.79 17.21 17.59
C PRO A 80 -1.57 15.89 17.69
N GLN A 81 -2.48 15.60 16.75
CA GLN A 81 -3.13 14.30 16.64
C GLN A 81 -2.18 13.23 16.08
N PHE A 82 -1.09 13.61 15.41
CA PHE A 82 -0.02 12.68 15.09
C PHE A 82 0.93 12.55 16.29
N VAL A 83 1.21 11.31 16.67
CA VAL A 83 2.09 10.97 17.79
C VAL A 83 2.94 9.77 17.42
N ASP A 84 4.24 9.83 17.72
CA ASP A 84 5.14 8.70 17.57
C ASP A 84 5.40 8.00 18.92
N ILE A 85 5.66 6.69 18.84
CA ILE A 85 6.25 5.92 19.94
C ILE A 85 7.37 5.08 19.33
N GLY A 86 8.60 5.51 19.57
CA GLY A 86 9.80 4.94 18.96
C GLY A 86 9.78 5.10 17.45
N TYR A 87 9.65 4.00 16.71
CA TYR A 87 9.67 3.98 15.24
C TYR A 87 8.28 3.87 14.61
N LYS A 88 7.21 3.94 15.39
CA LYS A 88 5.83 3.87 14.90
C LYS A 88 5.15 5.23 15.02
N LEU A 89 4.36 5.57 14.00
CA LEU A 89 3.53 6.78 13.99
C LEU A 89 2.06 6.38 14.15
N TYR A 90 1.32 7.19 14.88
CA TYR A 90 -0.10 6.99 15.13
C TYR A 90 -0.86 8.29 14.90
N TYR A 91 -2.12 8.17 14.48
CA TYR A 91 -3.08 9.25 14.49
C TYR A 91 -4.14 8.99 15.58
N ILE A 92 -4.29 9.94 16.49
CA ILE A 92 -5.27 9.90 17.58
C ILE A 92 -6.56 10.53 17.06
N THR A 93 -7.64 9.75 16.98
CA THR A 93 -8.92 10.25 16.45
C THR A 93 -9.60 11.27 17.35
N GLN A 94 -9.34 11.21 18.65
CA GLN A 94 -9.83 12.19 19.63
C GLN A 94 -8.85 13.36 19.70
N LYS A 95 -9.38 14.59 19.57
CA LYS A 95 -8.55 15.78 19.76
C LYS A 95 -8.06 15.85 21.21
N PRO A 96 -6.79 16.21 21.44
CA PRO A 96 -6.31 16.54 22.78
C PRO A 96 -7.21 17.60 23.42
N ASP A 97 -7.72 17.35 24.62
CA ASP A 97 -8.36 18.38 25.45
C ASP A 97 -7.33 18.83 26.51
N GLY A 98 -6.90 20.08 26.44
CA GLY A 98 -5.91 20.66 27.36
C GLY A 98 -4.45 20.24 27.13
N GLU A 99 -3.63 20.33 28.20
CA GLU A 99 -2.17 20.12 28.20
C GLU A 99 -1.74 18.65 28.41
N MET A 100 -2.59 17.67 28.09
CA MET A 100 -2.19 16.27 28.24
C MET A 100 -0.98 15.93 27.38
N VAL A 101 -0.04 15.18 27.95
CA VAL A 101 1.15 14.70 27.24
C VAL A 101 0.73 13.75 26.11
N ARG A 102 1.24 13.97 24.90
CA ARG A 102 0.88 13.22 23.67
C ARG A 102 0.90 11.70 23.84
N GLU A 103 1.93 11.17 24.51
CA GLU A 103 2.05 9.74 24.80
C GLU A 103 0.92 9.20 25.69
N GLU A 104 0.49 9.98 26.68
CA GLU A 104 -0.61 9.59 27.56
C GLU A 104 -1.94 9.59 26.81
N LEU A 105 -2.14 10.54 25.89
CA LEU A 105 -3.31 10.55 25.01
C LEU A 105 -3.36 9.31 24.12
N LEU A 106 -2.24 8.95 23.49
CA LEU A 106 -2.16 7.76 22.64
C LEU A 106 -2.48 6.48 23.42
N LEU A 107 -1.96 6.36 24.64
CA LEU A 107 -2.17 5.19 25.51
C LEU A 107 -3.59 5.08 26.06
N ASN A 108 -4.28 6.21 26.27
CA ASN A 108 -5.64 6.24 26.79
C ASN A 108 -6.71 6.31 25.69
N SER A 109 -6.32 6.63 24.46
CA SER A 109 -7.23 6.73 23.33
C SER A 109 -7.71 5.34 22.90
N PRO A 110 -9.03 5.13 22.77
CA PRO A 110 -9.58 3.86 22.34
C PRO A 110 -9.46 3.64 20.83
N ASN A 111 -9.17 4.66 20.03
CA ASN A 111 -9.33 4.59 18.58
C ASN A 111 -8.13 5.23 17.88
N ASN A 112 -6.96 4.59 17.94
CA ASN A 112 -5.77 5.09 17.23
C ASN A 112 -5.65 4.44 15.87
N VAL A 113 -5.17 5.19 14.88
CA VAL A 113 -4.85 4.65 13.56
C VAL A 113 -3.33 4.53 13.45
N HIS A 114 -2.83 3.34 13.15
CA HIS A 114 -1.42 3.14 12.89
C HIS A 114 -1.07 3.67 11.49
N VAL A 115 -0.02 4.49 11.41
CA VAL A 115 0.50 5.03 10.16
C VAL A 115 1.89 4.45 9.92
N GLU A 116 2.01 3.58 8.92
CA GLU A 116 3.27 3.03 8.48
C GLU A 116 3.87 3.92 7.40
N THR A 117 5.05 4.49 7.66
CA THR A 117 5.77 5.31 6.67
C THR A 117 6.85 4.45 6.00
N LEU A 118 6.77 4.33 4.68
CA LEU A 118 7.62 3.47 3.88
C LEU A 118 8.48 4.32 2.94
N SER A 119 9.75 3.99 2.81
CA SER A 119 10.63 4.64 1.82
C SER A 119 10.35 4.11 0.43
N ALA A 120 10.38 4.99 -0.58
CA ALA A 120 10.35 4.57 -1.97
C ALA A 120 11.49 3.59 -2.30
N GLY A 121 11.22 2.63 -3.18
CA GLY A 121 12.14 1.53 -3.52
C GLY A 121 12.29 0.43 -2.46
N SER A 122 11.74 0.61 -1.25
CA SER A 122 11.76 -0.41 -0.21
C SER A 122 10.57 -1.37 -0.31
N LEU A 123 10.69 -2.59 0.24
CA LEU A 123 9.58 -3.57 0.38
C LEU A 123 8.78 -3.89 -0.90
N GLY A 124 9.37 -3.69 -2.06
CA GLY A 124 8.71 -3.91 -3.34
C GLY A 124 7.83 -2.75 -3.84
N LEU A 125 7.98 -1.57 -3.24
CA LEU A 125 7.39 -0.33 -3.71
C LEU A 125 8.22 0.26 -4.85
N PRO A 126 7.61 1.10 -5.70
CA PRO A 126 8.34 1.78 -6.76
C PRO A 126 9.34 2.79 -6.16
N ILE A 127 10.42 3.07 -6.90
CA ILE A 127 11.49 4.01 -6.50
C ILE A 127 11.03 5.47 -6.62
N ALA A 128 10.12 5.73 -7.55
CA ALA A 128 9.46 7.01 -7.70
C ALA A 128 7.99 6.79 -8.08
N ILE A 129 7.17 7.82 -7.88
CA ILE A 129 5.75 7.74 -8.09
C ILE A 129 5.41 8.45 -9.39
N ALA A 130 5.20 7.65 -10.43
CA ALA A 130 4.90 8.16 -11.77
C ALA A 130 3.42 8.57 -11.93
N SER A 131 2.50 7.94 -11.19
CA SER A 131 1.08 8.23 -11.32
C SER A 131 0.27 7.96 -10.04
N THR A 132 -0.69 8.85 -9.80
CA THR A 132 -1.64 8.77 -8.69
C THR A 132 -3.08 8.61 -9.20
N TYR A 133 -3.94 8.18 -8.29
CA TYR A 133 -5.39 8.12 -8.47
C TYR A 133 -6.05 8.85 -7.31
N SER A 134 -6.93 9.81 -7.61
CA SER A 134 -7.66 10.55 -6.58
C SER A 134 -8.94 9.80 -6.22
N THR A 135 -9.12 9.50 -4.95
CA THR A 135 -10.18 8.61 -4.41
C THR A 135 -11.59 9.22 -4.37
N GLY A 136 -11.93 10.10 -5.31
CA GLY A 136 -13.26 10.71 -5.42
C GLY A 136 -13.68 11.39 -4.11
N GLU A 137 -14.68 10.83 -3.42
CA GLU A 137 -15.28 11.36 -2.18
C GLU A 137 -14.29 11.62 -1.03
N ALA A 138 -13.14 10.92 -1.03
CA ALA A 138 -12.12 11.11 -0.02
C ALA A 138 -11.12 12.22 -0.38
N GLU A 139 -10.98 12.58 -1.67
CA GLU A 139 -9.97 13.53 -2.17
C GLU A 139 -8.54 13.21 -1.68
N ILE A 140 -8.25 11.91 -1.50
CA ILE A 140 -6.91 11.42 -1.14
C ILE A 140 -6.27 10.85 -2.40
N ASP A 141 -5.06 11.31 -2.70
CA ASP A 141 -4.25 10.76 -3.77
C ASP A 141 -3.55 9.49 -3.28
N ILE A 142 -3.80 8.39 -3.99
CA ILE A 142 -3.14 7.10 -3.79
C ILE A 142 -2.30 6.74 -5.01
N LEU A 143 -1.40 5.76 -4.88
CA LEU A 143 -0.74 5.19 -6.05
C LEU A 143 -1.78 4.61 -7.01
N HIS A 144 -1.63 4.89 -8.31
CA HIS A 144 -2.56 4.42 -9.32
C HIS A 144 -2.77 2.88 -9.22
N PRO A 145 -4.01 2.36 -9.24
CA PRO A 145 -4.28 0.93 -9.09
C PRO A 145 -3.51 0.04 -10.08
N GLY A 146 -3.33 0.52 -11.32
CA GLY A 146 -2.55 -0.15 -12.36
C GLY A 146 -1.05 -0.29 -12.06
N ILE A 147 -0.49 0.53 -11.18
CA ILE A 147 0.89 0.38 -10.66
C ILE A 147 0.86 -0.42 -9.36
N LEU A 148 -0.16 -0.18 -8.52
CA LEU A 148 -0.25 -0.75 -7.19
C LEU A 148 -0.43 -2.27 -7.20
N ILE A 149 -1.15 -2.81 -8.18
CA ILE A 149 -1.23 -4.25 -8.41
C ILE A 149 0.15 -4.91 -8.60
N LEU A 150 1.12 -4.21 -9.19
CA LEU A 150 2.48 -4.73 -9.41
C LEU A 150 3.24 -4.89 -8.09
N THR A 151 3.00 -4.00 -7.13
CA THR A 151 3.56 -4.15 -5.76
C THR A 151 3.05 -5.42 -5.09
N LYS A 152 1.77 -5.74 -5.32
CA LYS A 152 1.11 -6.93 -4.77
C LYS A 152 1.59 -8.20 -5.47
N PHE A 153 1.69 -8.21 -6.80
CA PHE A 153 2.28 -9.31 -7.56
C PHE A 153 3.72 -9.59 -7.11
N LYS A 154 4.54 -8.56 -6.93
CA LYS A 154 5.92 -8.70 -6.43
C LYS A 154 5.94 -9.38 -5.06
N ARG A 155 5.19 -8.86 -4.09
CA ARG A 155 5.13 -9.42 -2.73
C ARG A 155 4.62 -10.86 -2.74
N TRP A 156 3.54 -11.12 -3.45
CA TRP A 156 2.95 -12.46 -3.60
C TRP A 156 3.93 -13.43 -4.26
N SER A 157 4.59 -13.04 -5.35
CA SER A 157 5.50 -13.94 -6.11
C SER A 157 6.68 -14.45 -5.29
N ILE A 158 7.17 -13.66 -4.34
CA ILE A 158 8.24 -14.04 -3.42
C ILE A 158 7.74 -15.01 -2.35
N GLN A 159 6.50 -14.87 -1.92
CA GLN A 159 6.00 -15.52 -0.71
C GLN A 159 5.06 -16.69 -1.00
N HIS A 160 4.54 -16.86 -2.22
CA HIS A 160 3.44 -17.78 -2.56
C HIS A 160 3.69 -19.27 -2.28
N THR A 161 4.94 -19.69 -2.08
CA THR A 161 5.35 -21.06 -1.71
C THR A 161 5.65 -21.23 -0.22
N SER A 162 5.61 -20.15 0.56
CA SER A 162 5.95 -20.19 1.99
C SER A 162 4.92 -20.98 2.79
N THR A 163 5.41 -21.86 3.66
CA THR A 163 4.61 -22.66 4.61
C THR A 163 4.51 -22.02 6.00
N ARG A 164 5.16 -20.87 6.22
CA ARG A 164 5.13 -20.18 7.51
C ARG A 164 3.74 -19.56 7.74
N PRO A 165 3.06 -19.81 8.87
CA PRO A 165 1.66 -19.37 9.07
C PRO A 165 1.43 -17.87 8.87
N LYS A 166 2.34 -17.02 9.36
CA LYS A 166 2.25 -15.55 9.20
C LYS A 166 2.35 -15.14 7.73
N THR A 167 3.23 -15.79 6.96
CA THR A 167 3.43 -15.52 5.53
C THR A 167 2.24 -16.06 4.72
N MET A 168 1.69 -17.22 5.07
CA MET A 168 0.49 -17.75 4.42
C MET A 168 -0.72 -16.82 4.55
N ARG A 169 -0.93 -16.23 5.73
CA ARG A 169 -2.00 -15.23 5.93
C ARG A 169 -1.78 -13.99 5.07
N LYS A 170 -0.53 -13.50 4.99
CA LYS A 170 -0.18 -12.38 4.11
C LYS A 170 -0.40 -12.71 2.64
N ASN A 171 0.00 -13.90 2.19
CA ASN A 171 -0.25 -14.38 0.83
C ASN A 171 -1.75 -14.41 0.47
N ALA A 172 -2.60 -14.85 1.41
CA ALA A 172 -4.04 -14.87 1.20
C ALA A 172 -4.59 -13.44 1.06
N SER A 173 -4.10 -12.51 1.88
CA SER A 173 -4.42 -11.08 1.78
C SER A 173 -3.96 -10.50 0.44
N ASP A 174 -2.70 -10.70 0.06
CA ASP A 174 -2.16 -10.20 -1.21
C ASP A 174 -2.88 -10.80 -2.42
N ARG A 175 -3.27 -12.08 -2.35
CA ARG A 175 -4.11 -12.72 -3.39
C ARG A 175 -5.45 -12.01 -3.50
N SER A 176 -6.14 -11.77 -2.38
CA SER A 176 -7.43 -11.07 -2.41
C SER A 176 -7.26 -9.67 -2.99
N ASP A 177 -6.19 -8.96 -2.65
CA ASP A 177 -5.87 -7.63 -3.20
C ASP A 177 -5.64 -7.68 -4.70
N ILE A 178 -4.87 -8.64 -5.19
CA ILE A 178 -4.65 -8.82 -6.63
C ILE A 178 -5.98 -9.08 -7.33
N GLN A 179 -6.81 -10.00 -6.81
CA GLN A 179 -8.10 -10.33 -7.41
C GLN A 179 -8.99 -9.10 -7.53
N PHE A 180 -9.12 -8.37 -6.42
CA PHE A 180 -9.93 -7.16 -6.39
C PHE A 180 -9.43 -6.08 -7.34
N ILE A 181 -8.11 -5.81 -7.38
CA ILE A 181 -7.58 -4.78 -8.29
C ILE A 181 -7.75 -5.19 -9.75
N ILE A 182 -7.66 -6.50 -10.08
CA ILE A 182 -7.95 -7.00 -11.44
C ILE A 182 -9.39 -6.68 -11.83
N GLU A 183 -10.34 -6.99 -10.94
CA GLU A 183 -11.76 -6.72 -11.18
C GLU A 183 -12.01 -5.22 -11.33
N TRP A 184 -11.50 -4.41 -10.40
CA TRP A 184 -11.64 -2.96 -10.45
C TRP A 184 -11.07 -2.37 -11.73
N LEU A 185 -9.86 -2.78 -12.15
CA LEU A 185 -9.25 -2.31 -13.39
C LEU A 185 -10.10 -2.69 -14.61
N ALA A 186 -10.59 -3.92 -14.67
CA ALA A 186 -11.42 -4.40 -15.77
C ALA A 186 -12.76 -3.64 -15.86
N GLU A 187 -13.43 -3.42 -14.72
CA GLU A 187 -14.72 -2.70 -14.66
C GLU A 187 -14.59 -1.22 -15.03
N ASN A 188 -13.46 -0.60 -14.70
CA ASN A 188 -13.21 0.81 -15.00
C ASN A 188 -12.51 1.03 -16.36
N GLY A 189 -12.24 -0.04 -17.12
CA GLY A 189 -11.54 0.06 -18.41
C GLY A 189 -10.08 0.49 -18.30
N GLU A 190 -9.48 0.32 -17.11
CA GLU A 190 -8.10 0.68 -16.80
C GLU A 190 -7.15 -0.50 -17.07
N ARG A 191 -5.85 -0.19 -17.23
CA ARG A 191 -4.82 -1.18 -17.56
C ARG A 191 -3.70 -1.21 -16.52
N ILE A 192 -2.97 -2.32 -16.49
CA ILE A 192 -1.71 -2.39 -15.75
C ILE A 192 -0.71 -1.44 -16.40
N ARG A 193 -0.07 -0.59 -15.60
CA ARG A 193 0.84 0.45 -16.08
C ARG A 193 2.29 0.04 -15.83
N PHE A 194 2.75 -0.96 -16.59
CA PHE A 194 4.10 -1.51 -16.43
C PHE A 194 5.21 -0.47 -16.59
N ASP A 195 5.06 0.44 -17.55
CA ASP A 195 6.08 1.45 -17.88
C ASP A 195 6.17 2.58 -16.84
N GLU A 196 5.14 2.72 -15.98
CA GLU A 196 5.09 3.68 -14.87
C GLU A 196 5.60 3.08 -13.55
N TYR A 197 5.95 1.78 -13.52
CA TYR A 197 6.53 1.15 -12.35
C TYR A 197 8.05 1.34 -12.34
N GLU A 198 8.53 2.30 -11.54
CA GLU A 198 9.97 2.52 -11.38
C GLU A 198 10.58 1.56 -10.36
N GLY A 199 11.62 0.82 -10.76
CA GLY A 199 12.39 -0.07 -9.87
C GLY A 199 12.41 -1.54 -10.25
N LYS A 200 11.68 -1.94 -11.30
CA LYS A 200 11.85 -3.21 -12.01
C LYS A 200 11.65 -3.01 -13.50
N SER A 201 12.36 -3.81 -14.30
CA SER A 201 12.14 -3.85 -15.74
C SER A 201 10.81 -4.54 -16.07
N LYS A 202 10.20 -4.15 -17.19
CA LYS A 202 8.95 -4.75 -17.69
C LYS A 202 9.01 -6.29 -17.79
N PRO A 203 10.08 -6.93 -18.31
CA PRO A 203 10.17 -8.39 -18.32
C PRO A 203 10.15 -9.03 -16.92
N GLU A 204 10.77 -8.42 -15.92
CA GLU A 204 10.72 -8.91 -14.53
C GLU A 204 9.31 -8.82 -13.95
N LEU A 205 8.57 -7.75 -14.26
CA LEU A 205 7.18 -7.57 -13.83
C LEU A 205 6.27 -8.61 -14.48
N LEU A 206 6.41 -8.80 -15.80
CA LEU A 206 5.67 -9.82 -16.54
C LEU A 206 5.97 -11.23 -16.03
N ALA A 207 7.21 -11.53 -15.64
CA ALA A 207 7.54 -12.81 -15.02
C ALA A 207 6.80 -13.05 -13.70
N MET A 208 6.52 -12.01 -12.91
CA MET A 208 5.73 -12.11 -11.67
C MET A 208 4.25 -12.35 -11.97
N VAL A 209 3.70 -11.66 -12.97
CA VAL A 209 2.32 -11.87 -13.42
C VAL A 209 2.14 -13.28 -13.98
N ARG A 210 3.12 -13.78 -14.76
CA ARG A 210 3.12 -15.17 -15.27
C ARG A 210 3.04 -16.20 -14.14
N LYS A 211 3.86 -16.05 -13.10
CA LYS A 211 3.81 -16.93 -11.91
C LYS A 211 2.44 -16.95 -11.26
N TYR A 212 1.77 -15.80 -11.19
CA TYR A 212 0.40 -15.72 -10.67
C TYR A 212 -0.59 -16.42 -11.58
N ARG A 213 -0.54 -16.13 -12.88
CA ARG A 213 -1.38 -16.75 -13.90
C ARG A 213 -1.24 -18.27 -13.91
N ASP A 214 -0.02 -18.80 -13.89
CA ASP A 214 0.23 -20.25 -13.91
C ASP A 214 -0.34 -20.95 -12.67
N LYS A 215 -0.30 -20.29 -11.50
CA LYS A 215 -0.85 -20.83 -10.26
C LYS A 215 -2.39 -20.84 -10.21
N TYR A 216 -3.03 -19.94 -10.95
CA TYR A 216 -4.49 -19.79 -10.97
C TYR A 216 -5.07 -20.01 -12.37
N ALA A 217 -4.39 -20.81 -13.20
CA ALA A 217 -4.74 -21.02 -14.60
C ALA A 217 -6.11 -21.69 -14.80
N ASP A 218 -6.59 -22.41 -13.78
CA ASP A 218 -7.89 -23.11 -13.80
C ASP A 218 -9.09 -22.16 -13.60
N ASP A 219 -8.85 -20.90 -13.24
CA ASP A 219 -9.90 -19.89 -13.06
C ASP A 219 -10.05 -19.05 -14.33
N ASP A 220 -10.78 -19.61 -15.31
CA ASP A 220 -10.94 -19.03 -16.65
C ASP A 220 -11.50 -17.60 -16.63
N GLU A 221 -12.49 -17.34 -15.77
CA GLU A 221 -13.11 -16.01 -15.65
C GLU A 221 -12.09 -15.00 -15.12
N HIS A 222 -11.37 -15.36 -14.05
CA HIS A 222 -10.34 -14.50 -13.49
C HIS A 222 -9.21 -14.23 -14.46
N MET A 223 -8.76 -15.25 -15.20
CA MET A 223 -7.72 -15.12 -16.21
C MET A 223 -8.18 -14.28 -17.41
N ALA A 224 -9.46 -14.33 -17.78
CA ALA A 224 -10.02 -13.46 -18.81
C ALA A 224 -9.99 -11.99 -18.38
N LYS A 225 -10.32 -11.68 -17.11
CA LYS A 225 -10.19 -10.32 -16.54
C LYS A 225 -8.73 -9.88 -16.46
N LEU A 226 -7.83 -10.75 -16.02
CA LEU A 226 -6.40 -10.42 -16.01
C LEU A 226 -5.89 -10.13 -17.43
N ARG A 227 -6.32 -10.90 -18.43
CA ARG A 227 -5.95 -10.66 -19.83
C ARG A 227 -6.48 -9.34 -20.37
N SER A 228 -7.71 -8.95 -20.01
CA SER A 228 -8.33 -7.73 -20.53
C SER A 228 -7.64 -6.44 -20.05
N ILE A 229 -6.98 -6.47 -18.89
CA ILE A 229 -6.26 -5.31 -18.33
C ILE A 229 -4.79 -5.21 -18.76
N MET A 230 -4.28 -6.17 -19.55
CA MET A 230 -2.93 -6.15 -20.13
C MET A 230 -2.87 -6.80 -21.53
N PRO A 231 -3.74 -6.41 -22.48
CA PRO A 231 -3.90 -7.13 -23.75
C PRO A 231 -2.62 -7.10 -24.60
N ASP A 232 -1.90 -5.99 -24.58
CA ASP A 232 -0.69 -5.78 -25.41
C ASP A 232 0.53 -6.54 -24.86
N ASP A 233 0.49 -6.90 -23.57
CA ASP A 233 1.61 -7.52 -22.86
C ASP A 233 1.39 -9.01 -22.57
N TRP A 234 0.21 -9.54 -22.89
CA TRP A 234 -0.16 -10.93 -22.62
C TRP A 234 0.75 -11.90 -23.37
N ASP A 235 0.94 -11.69 -24.67
CA ASP A 235 1.77 -12.58 -25.49
C ASP A 235 3.25 -12.44 -25.14
N ALA A 236 3.70 -11.22 -24.81
CA ALA A 236 5.06 -10.97 -24.34
C ALA A 236 5.34 -11.71 -23.03
N MET A 237 4.39 -11.73 -22.09
CA MET A 237 4.47 -12.51 -20.85
C MET A 237 4.61 -14.00 -21.13
N LEU A 238 3.81 -14.55 -22.05
CA LEU A 238 3.85 -15.98 -22.40
C LEU A 238 5.14 -16.36 -23.13
N ALA A 239 5.72 -15.44 -23.91
CA ALA A 239 6.95 -15.64 -24.65
C ALA A 239 8.23 -15.52 -23.80
N LEU A 240 8.13 -15.14 -22.53
CA LEU A 240 9.29 -15.09 -21.64
C LEU A 240 9.97 -16.46 -21.52
N PRO A 241 11.31 -16.52 -21.41
CA PRO A 241 12.00 -17.79 -21.15
C PRO A 241 11.49 -18.42 -19.86
N GLU A 242 11.48 -19.76 -19.79
CA GLU A 242 11.14 -20.45 -18.55
C GLU A 242 12.07 -20.02 -17.42
N PRO A 243 11.57 -19.86 -16.19
CA PRO A 243 12.42 -19.50 -15.06
C PRO A 243 13.45 -20.61 -14.82
N ASP A 244 14.73 -20.24 -14.75
CA ASP A 244 15.83 -21.16 -14.47
C ASP A 244 15.56 -21.92 -13.16
N PRO A 245 15.65 -23.27 -13.12
CA PRO A 245 15.36 -24.07 -11.93
C PRO A 245 16.24 -23.71 -10.72
N GLU A 246 17.43 -23.12 -10.93
CA GLU A 246 18.30 -22.64 -9.83
C GLU A 246 17.76 -21.40 -9.11
N SER A 247 16.88 -20.61 -9.74
CA SER A 247 16.22 -19.46 -9.10
C SER A 247 15.13 -19.87 -8.09
N ALA A 248 14.79 -21.16 -8.00
CA ALA A 248 13.77 -21.68 -7.10
C ALA A 248 14.30 -22.06 -5.70
N LEU A 249 15.62 -21.98 -5.47
CA LEU A 249 16.17 -22.15 -4.14
C LEU A 249 15.90 -20.89 -3.31
N PRO A 250 15.17 -20.99 -2.18
CA PRO A 250 15.03 -19.86 -1.28
C PRO A 250 16.40 -19.47 -0.69
N PRO A 251 16.65 -18.19 -0.41
CA PRO A 251 17.82 -17.75 0.36
C PRO A 251 17.82 -18.31 1.78
#